data_AF-A0A954X4P3-F1
#
_entry.id   AF-A0A954X4P3-F1
#
_cell.length_a   1.000
_cell.length_b   1.000
_cell.length_c   1.000
_cell.angle_alpha   90.00
_cell.angle_beta   90.00
_cell.angle_gamma   90.00
#
_symmetry.space_group_name_H-M   'P 1'
#
loop_
_entity.id
_entity.type
_entity.pdbx_description
1 polymer ?
#
loop_
_entity_poly.entity_id
_entity_poly.type
_entity_poly.pdbx_seq_one_letter_code
_entity_poly.pdbx_strand_id
1 'polypeptide(L)'
;MPFDQLMNDSVVISKKDGSTNGPHKCSVQGTDIYIMDATVDVDDGDTVERELPNGKIETYAVLEAEFTKGLHSIPDSWHLHVRKDGSLRPKGGRTTNIHIQNAQAIQIGDYNLQQVSSVLQSLVAAIDDSDAA
;
A
#
# COMPACT_ATOMS: atom_id res chain seq x y z
N MET A 1 11.14 -31.44 -13.82
CA MET A 1 10.82 -30.84 -15.13
C MET A 1 11.72 -29.62 -15.38
N PRO A 2 11.94 -29.18 -16.63
CA PRO A 2 12.76 -27.98 -16.92
C PRO A 2 12.28 -26.73 -16.15
N PHE A 3 10.97 -26.62 -15.93
CA PHE A 3 10.38 -25.48 -15.22
C PHE A 3 10.59 -25.51 -13.70
N ASP A 4 10.77 -26.69 -13.08
CA ASP A 4 11.06 -26.79 -11.65
C ASP A 4 12.41 -26.18 -11.28
N GLN A 5 13.32 -26.10 -12.26
CA GLN A 5 14.65 -25.48 -12.09
C GLN A 5 14.60 -23.95 -12.06
N LEU A 6 13.48 -23.35 -12.47
CA LEU A 6 13.26 -21.90 -12.44
C LEU A 6 12.61 -21.45 -11.12
N MET A 7 11.99 -22.38 -10.38
CA MET A 7 11.29 -22.11 -9.13
C MET A 7 12.26 -22.17 -7.94
N ASN A 8 13.22 -21.25 -7.86
CA ASN A 8 14.25 -21.29 -6.80
C ASN A 8 13.91 -20.43 -5.58
N ASP A 9 12.82 -19.67 -5.64
CA ASP A 9 12.37 -18.80 -4.56
C ASP A 9 11.30 -19.51 -3.70
N SER A 10 11.15 -19.04 -2.47
CA SER A 10 10.10 -19.45 -1.54
C SER A 10 9.40 -18.21 -1.02
N VAL A 11 8.08 -18.18 -1.10
CA VAL A 11 7.27 -17.04 -0.67
C VAL A 11 6.14 -17.44 0.26
N VAL A 12 5.77 -16.53 1.15
CA VAL A 12 4.57 -16.64 1.98
C VAL A 12 3.58 -15.57 1.53
N ILE A 13 2.31 -15.95 1.44
CA ILE A 13 1.22 -15.04 1.07
C ILE A 13 0.52 -14.64 2.36
N SER A 14 0.51 -13.34 2.65
CA SER A 14 -0.19 -12.72 3.77
C SER A 14 -1.51 -12.14 3.25
N LYS A 15 -2.62 -12.70 3.73
CA LYS A 15 -3.98 -12.27 3.43
C LYS A 15 -4.33 -10.97 4.16
N LYS A 16 -5.35 -10.27 3.69
CA LYS A 16 -5.85 -9.02 4.33
C LYS A 16 -6.39 -9.22 5.74
N ASP A 17 -6.85 -10.42 6.08
CA ASP A 17 -7.32 -10.77 7.42
C ASP A 17 -6.17 -11.09 8.41
N GLY A 18 -4.92 -11.05 7.93
CA GLY A 18 -3.72 -11.38 8.70
C GLY A 18 -3.38 -12.86 8.74
N SER A 19 -4.16 -13.73 8.09
CA SER A 19 -3.78 -15.13 7.90
C SER A 19 -2.65 -15.24 6.87
N THR A 20 -1.85 -16.30 7.01
CA THR A 20 -0.72 -16.56 6.10
C THR A 20 -0.88 -17.92 5.44
N ASN A 21 -0.52 -17.99 4.16
CA ASN A 21 -0.56 -19.19 3.34
C ASN A 21 0.81 -19.41 2.70
N GLY A 22 1.44 -20.54 3.00
CA GLY A 22 2.75 -20.92 2.48
C GLY A 22 3.61 -21.66 3.50
N PRO A 23 4.89 -21.88 3.20
CA PRO A 23 5.64 -21.34 2.05
C PRO A 23 5.35 -22.04 0.71
N HIS A 24 5.33 -21.26 -0.37
CA HIS A 24 5.15 -21.71 -1.75
C HIS A 24 6.43 -21.57 -2.56
N LYS A 25 6.76 -22.62 -3.30
CA LYS A 25 7.92 -22.62 -4.22
C LYS A 25 7.55 -21.87 -5.50
N CYS A 26 8.35 -20.87 -5.86
CA CYS A 26 8.01 -19.94 -6.94
C CYS A 26 9.25 -19.41 -7.66
N SER A 27 9.02 -18.60 -8.69
CA SER A 27 10.04 -17.84 -9.41
C SER A 27 9.67 -16.37 -9.36
N VAL A 28 10.47 -15.55 -8.68
CA VAL A 28 10.24 -14.10 -8.59
C VAL A 28 11.09 -13.36 -9.62
N GLN A 29 10.42 -12.73 -10.58
CA GLN A 29 11.03 -12.07 -11.75
C GLN A 29 10.61 -10.59 -11.81
N GLY A 30 11.18 -9.79 -10.91
CA GLY A 30 10.92 -8.34 -10.90
C GLY A 30 9.51 -7.98 -10.43
N THR A 31 8.60 -7.77 -11.39
CA THR A 31 7.17 -7.45 -11.16
C THR A 31 6.26 -8.66 -11.30
N ASP A 32 6.82 -9.82 -11.62
CA ASP A 32 6.06 -11.02 -11.93
C ASP A 32 6.50 -12.15 -11.02
N ILE A 33 5.53 -12.87 -10.44
CA ILE A 33 5.79 -14.06 -9.61
C ILE A 33 5.02 -15.23 -10.21
N TYR A 34 5.72 -16.31 -10.52
CA TYR A 34 5.14 -17.54 -11.04
C TYR A 34 5.13 -18.62 -9.97
N ILE A 35 3.97 -19.23 -9.74
CA ILE A 35 3.79 -20.32 -8.78
C ILE A 35 3.16 -21.50 -9.50
N MET A 36 3.88 -22.61 -9.61
CA MET A 36 3.42 -23.83 -10.28
C MET A 36 2.65 -24.75 -9.33
N ASP A 37 1.70 -24.18 -8.59
CA ASP A 37 0.82 -24.90 -7.68
C ASP A 37 -0.59 -24.33 -7.78
N ALA A 38 -1.53 -25.13 -8.28
CA ALA A 38 -2.92 -24.71 -8.45
C ALA A 38 -3.69 -24.52 -7.14
N THR A 39 -3.17 -25.06 -6.03
CA THR A 39 -3.84 -25.05 -4.71
C THR A 39 -3.57 -23.77 -3.91
N VAL A 40 -2.69 -22.90 -4.42
CA VAL A 40 -2.39 -21.62 -3.82
C VAL A 40 -3.68 -20.79 -3.75
N ASP A 41 -3.96 -20.32 -2.53
CA ASP A 41 -5.03 -19.38 -2.27
C ASP A 41 -4.43 -17.96 -2.22
N VAL A 42 -4.71 -17.17 -3.26
CA VAL A 42 -4.18 -15.82 -3.46
C VAL A 42 -5.23 -14.97 -4.15
N ASP A 43 -5.40 -13.75 -3.65
CA ASP A 43 -6.35 -12.77 -4.16
C ASP A 43 -5.67 -11.42 -4.44
N ASP A 44 -6.32 -10.59 -5.23
CA ASP A 44 -5.86 -9.24 -5.51
C ASP A 44 -5.80 -8.38 -4.23
N GLY A 45 -4.66 -7.71 -4.04
CA GLY A 45 -4.36 -6.91 -2.86
C GLY A 45 -3.87 -7.71 -1.65
N ASP A 46 -3.65 -9.02 -1.77
CA ASP A 46 -2.81 -9.76 -0.82
C ASP A 46 -1.36 -9.30 -0.90
N THR A 47 -0.56 -9.72 0.09
CA THR A 47 0.85 -9.38 0.18
C THR A 47 1.71 -10.63 0.05
N VAL A 48 2.74 -10.60 -0.78
CA VAL A 48 3.73 -11.67 -0.93
C VAL A 48 5.00 -11.27 -0.22
N GLU A 49 5.48 -12.15 0.65
CA GLU A 49 6.72 -12.00 1.41
C GLU A 49 7.75 -13.03 0.95
N ARG A 50 8.92 -12.55 0.51
CA ARG A 50 10.07 -13.37 0.12
C ARG A 50 11.20 -13.18 1.10
N GLU A 51 11.68 -14.27 1.71
CA GLU A 51 12.91 -14.27 2.48
C GLU A 51 14.13 -14.39 1.55
N LEU A 52 15.07 -13.46 1.67
CA LEU A 52 16.32 -13.46 0.92
C LEU A 52 17.42 -14.22 1.67
N PRO A 53 18.46 -14.72 0.98
CA PRO A 53 19.58 -15.44 1.61
C PRO A 53 20.35 -14.66 2.69
N ASN A 54 20.19 -13.33 2.75
CA ASN A 54 20.80 -12.47 3.76
C ASN A 54 19.87 -12.20 4.96
N GLY A 55 18.74 -12.90 5.07
CA GLY A 55 17.75 -12.75 6.15
C GLY A 55 16.86 -11.51 6.02
N LYS A 56 16.92 -10.78 4.90
CA LYS A 56 15.98 -9.68 4.64
C LYS A 56 14.69 -10.22 4.06
N ILE A 57 13.58 -9.58 4.41
CA ILE A 57 12.27 -9.87 3.82
C ILE A 57 11.99 -8.81 2.75
N GLU A 58 11.69 -9.26 1.55
CA GLU A 58 11.12 -8.43 0.49
C GLU A 58 9.61 -8.62 0.44
N THR A 59 8.89 -7.51 0.41
CA THR A 59 7.43 -7.50 0.43
C THR A 59 6.90 -6.95 -0.89
N TYR A 60 5.86 -7.58 -1.42
CA TYR A 60 5.23 -7.24 -2.68
C TYR A 60 3.71 -7.19 -2.51
N ALA A 61 3.07 -6.14 -3.01
CA ALA A 61 1.61 -6.08 -3.10
C ALA A 61 1.15 -6.77 -4.39
N VAL A 62 0.23 -7.72 -4.30
CA VAL A 62 -0.41 -8.35 -5.45
C VAL A 62 -1.36 -7.35 -6.08
N LEU A 63 -1.12 -7.03 -7.36
CA LEU A 63 -1.99 -6.16 -8.15
C LEU A 63 -3.07 -6.97 -8.87
N GLU A 64 -2.68 -8.11 -9.43
CA GLU A 64 -3.53 -9.00 -10.21
C GLU A 64 -3.00 -10.44 -10.07
N ALA A 65 -3.90 -11.37 -9.77
CA ALA A 65 -3.62 -12.79 -9.68
C ALA A 65 -4.30 -13.55 -10.84
N GLU A 66 -3.51 -14.05 -11.77
CA GLU A 66 -4.01 -14.78 -12.94
C GLU A 66 -3.77 -16.29 -12.80
N PHE A 67 -4.85 -17.07 -12.85
CA PHE A 67 -4.75 -18.53 -12.94
C PHE A 67 -4.69 -18.97 -14.40
N THR A 68 -3.62 -19.68 -14.76
CA THR A 68 -3.48 -20.31 -16.08
C THR A 68 -3.58 -21.82 -15.95
N LYS A 69 -4.52 -22.40 -16.69
CA LYS A 69 -4.59 -23.85 -16.85
C LYS A 69 -3.41 -24.34 -17.69
N GLY A 70 -2.71 -25.33 -17.17
CA GLY A 70 -1.56 -25.95 -17.78
C GLY A 70 -1.87 -26.55 -19.15
N LEU A 71 -0.83 -26.65 -19.98
CA LEU A 71 -0.91 -27.24 -21.32
C LEU A 71 0.16 -28.32 -21.48
N HIS A 72 -0.27 -29.55 -21.80
CA HIS A 72 0.62 -30.68 -22.01
C HIS A 72 1.50 -30.96 -20.76
N SER A 73 2.80 -30.67 -20.84
CA SER A 73 3.78 -30.89 -19.78
C SER A 73 3.96 -29.66 -18.87
N ILE A 74 3.24 -28.57 -19.15
CA ILE A 74 3.21 -27.36 -18.32
C ILE A 74 2.09 -27.55 -17.29
N PRO A 75 2.40 -27.53 -15.99
CA PRO A 75 1.39 -27.66 -14.93
C PRO A 75 0.49 -26.42 -14.86
N ASP A 76 -0.65 -26.57 -14.19
CA ASP A 76 -1.48 -25.44 -13.77
C ASP A 76 -0.64 -24.50 -12.89
N SER A 77 -0.79 -23.20 -13.09
CA SER A 77 0.06 -22.21 -12.43
C SER A 77 -0.65 -20.89 -12.18
N TRP A 78 -0.25 -20.20 -11.13
CA TRP A 78 -0.56 -18.80 -10.88
C TRP A 78 0.55 -17.89 -11.41
N HIS A 79 0.14 -16.83 -12.10
CA HIS A 79 0.99 -15.70 -12.47
C HIS A 79 0.48 -14.47 -11.72
N LEU A 80 1.30 -13.95 -10.81
CA LEU A 80 0.98 -12.78 -10.02
C LEU A 80 1.72 -11.57 -10.59
N HIS A 81 0.96 -10.55 -10.97
CA HIS A 81 1.51 -9.22 -11.23
C HIS A 81 1.60 -8.47 -9.90
N VAL A 82 2.81 -8.06 -9.53
CA VAL A 82 3.09 -7.52 -8.21
C VAL A 82 3.83 -6.19 -8.28
N ARG A 83 3.69 -5.40 -7.22
CA ARG A 83 4.48 -4.20 -6.98
C ARG A 83 5.30 -4.36 -5.71
N LYS A 84 6.62 -4.25 -5.81
CA LYS A 84 7.51 -4.24 -4.64
C LYS A 84 7.14 -3.07 -3.71
N ASP A 85 6.81 -3.41 -2.47
CA ASP A 85 6.48 -2.43 -1.44
C ASP A 85 7.75 -1.68 -1.00
N GLY A 86 7.60 -0.40 -0.68
CA GLY A 86 8.74 0.48 -0.43
C GLY A 86 9.57 0.87 -1.66
N SER A 87 9.20 0.44 -2.87
CA SER A 87 9.72 1.08 -4.08
C SER A 87 9.21 2.51 -4.12
N LEU A 88 10.11 3.48 -3.92
CA LEU A 88 9.86 4.90 -4.09
C LEU A 88 9.61 5.19 -5.58
N ARG A 89 8.49 4.71 -6.13
CA ARG A 89 7.91 5.33 -7.30
C ARG A 89 7.17 6.55 -6.77
N PRO A 90 7.60 7.78 -7.10
CA PRO A 90 6.76 8.94 -6.81
C PRO A 90 5.40 8.63 -7.43
N LYS A 91 4.34 8.56 -6.62
CA LYS A 91 3.00 8.59 -7.18
C LYS A 91 2.99 9.85 -8.05
N GLY A 92 2.78 9.69 -9.35
CA GLY A 92 2.56 10.81 -10.28
C GLY A 92 1.23 11.51 -9.99
N GLY A 93 0.93 11.78 -8.71
CA GLY A 93 -0.19 12.60 -8.31
C GLY A 93 0.10 14.00 -8.79
N ARG A 94 -0.85 14.58 -9.52
CA ARG A 94 -0.85 16.02 -9.81
C ARG A 94 -0.60 16.77 -8.51
N THR A 95 0.53 17.48 -8.43
CA THR A 95 0.75 18.44 -7.37
C THR A 95 -0.26 19.58 -7.57
N THR A 96 -1.18 19.73 -6.62
CA THR A 96 -2.08 20.89 -6.60
C THR A 96 -1.33 22.07 -6.01
N ASN A 97 -0.93 23.01 -6.86
CA ASN A 97 -0.36 24.28 -6.38
C ASN A 97 -1.51 25.22 -5.98
N ILE A 98 -1.55 25.64 -4.72
CA ILE A 98 -2.52 26.62 -4.22
C ILE A 98 -1.76 27.92 -3.95
N HIS A 99 -2.06 28.97 -4.70
CA HIS A 99 -1.46 30.29 -4.53
C HIS A 99 -2.39 31.20 -3.74
N ILE A 100 -2.00 31.60 -2.54
CA ILE A 100 -2.80 32.45 -1.65
C ILE A 100 -2.06 33.76 -1.47
N GLN A 101 -2.68 34.86 -1.86
CA GLN A 101 -2.14 36.21 -1.70
C GLN A 101 -3.05 37.02 -0.78
N ASN A 102 -2.43 37.88 0.04
CA ASN A 102 -3.11 38.86 0.89
C ASN A 102 -4.06 38.27 1.95
N ALA A 103 -3.84 37.02 2.39
CA ALA A 103 -4.59 36.41 3.49
C ALA A 103 -3.87 36.68 4.83
N GLN A 104 -4.63 37.13 5.85
CA GLN A 104 -4.07 37.37 7.19
C GLN A 104 -3.92 36.10 8.03
N ALA A 105 -4.69 35.05 7.75
CA ALA A 105 -4.56 33.74 8.36
C ALA A 105 -5.00 32.66 7.36
N ILE A 106 -4.20 31.61 7.20
CA ILE A 106 -4.51 30.45 6.35
C ILE A 106 -4.50 29.22 7.25
N GLN A 107 -5.62 28.51 7.30
CA GLN A 107 -5.73 27.24 8.02
C GLN A 107 -6.19 26.16 7.04
N ILE A 108 -5.45 25.06 7.00
CA ILE A 108 -5.72 23.90 6.14
C ILE A 108 -5.79 22.67 7.04
N GLY A 109 -6.88 21.92 6.94
CA GLY A 109 -7.17 20.75 7.76
C GLY A 109 -8.62 20.74 8.25
N ASP A 110 -8.97 19.68 8.94
CA ASP A 110 -10.25 19.45 9.59
C ASP A 110 -10.20 20.01 11.05
N TYR A 111 -11.36 20.42 11.60
CA TYR A 111 -11.50 21.04 12.93
C TYR A 111 -10.89 22.45 13.11
N ASN A 112 -11.30 23.42 12.29
CA ASN A 112 -10.93 24.85 12.40
C ASN A 112 -11.50 25.62 13.63
N LEU A 113 -11.71 24.93 14.76
CA LEU A 113 -12.37 25.46 15.97
C LEU A 113 -11.57 26.51 16.75
N GLN A 114 -10.24 26.62 16.54
CA GLN A 114 -9.37 27.50 17.34
C GLN A 114 -9.62 28.99 17.09
N GLN A 115 -9.93 29.40 15.86
CA GLN A 115 -10.19 30.81 15.53
C GLN A 115 -11.53 31.30 16.09
N VAL A 116 -12.57 30.46 16.09
CA VAL A 116 -13.89 30.82 16.62
C VAL A 116 -13.84 31.03 18.14
N SER A 117 -13.13 30.16 18.88
CA SER A 117 -12.98 30.31 20.34
C SER A 117 -12.24 31.61 20.71
N SER A 118 -11.14 31.91 20.01
CA SER A 118 -10.36 33.13 20.25
C SER A 118 -11.17 34.40 19.98
N VAL A 119 -11.94 34.44 18.89
CA VAL A 119 -12.78 35.61 18.55
C VAL A 119 -13.89 35.80 19.58
N LEU A 120 -14.54 34.73 20.04
CA LEU A 120 -15.58 34.81 21.06
C LEU A 120 -15.03 35.31 22.40
N GLN A 121 -13.83 34.86 22.81
CA GLN A 121 -13.19 35.36 24.03
C GLN A 121 -12.83 36.84 23.94
N SER A 122 -12.32 37.28 22.80
CA SER A 122 -12.04 38.71 22.58
C SER A 122 -13.30 39.56 22.54
N LEU A 123 -14.41 39.04 22.02
CA LEU A 123 -15.69 39.75 21.99
C LEU A 123 -16.28 39.89 23.40
N VAL A 124 -16.20 38.84 24.22
CA VAL A 124 -16.62 38.88 25.64
C VAL A 124 -15.79 39.90 26.42
N ALA A 125 -14.47 39.87 26.28
CA ALA A 125 -13.59 40.83 26.97
C ALA A 125 -13.90 42.29 26.59
N ALA A 126 -14.20 42.55 25.31
CA ALA A 126 -14.57 43.89 24.86
C ALA A 126 -15.95 44.35 25.39
N ILE A 127 -16.89 43.43 25.59
CA ILE A 127 -18.19 43.73 26.21
C ILE A 127 -17.99 44.05 27.68
N ASP A 128 -17.24 43.22 28.41
CA ASP A 128 -16.95 43.42 29.84
C ASP A 128 -16.25 44.77 30.10
N ASP A 129 -15.28 45.14 29.24
CA ASP A 129 -14.61 46.44 29.32
C ASP A 129 -15.54 47.62 28.97
N SER A 130 -16.56 47.40 28.13
CA SER A 130 -17.53 48.43 27.75
C SER A 130 -18.57 48.68 28.84
N ASP A 131 -18.96 47.66 29.59
CA ASP A 131 -19.89 47.77 30.74
C ASP A 131 -19.18 48.26 32.02
N ALA A 132 -17.84 48.27 32.05
CA ALA A 132 -17.04 48.77 33.16
C ALA A 132 -16.71 50.28 33.08
N ALA A 133 -17.19 51.00 32.06
CA ALA A 133 -16.92 52.42 31.79
C ALA A 133 -18.08 53.36 32.13
#